data_AF-A0AAV0EKT2-F1
#
_entry.id   AF-A0AAV0EKT2-F1
#
_cell.length_a   1.000
_cell.length_b   1.000
_cell.length_c   1.000
_cell.angle_alpha   90.00
_cell.angle_beta   90.00
_cell.angle_gamma   90.00
#
_symmetry.space_group_name_H-M   'P 1'
#
loop_
_entity.id
_entity.type
_entity.pdbx_description
1 polymer ?
#
loop_
_entity_poly.entity_id
_entity_poly.type
_entity_poly.pdbx_seq_one_letter_code
_entity_poly.pdbx_strand_id
1 'polypeptide(L)'
;MSAFDTVQVTWTFAGNDTIKKCLTDFMNCSSDIIKTLQDLRLEFFSVLPNLGNPTSRGILITSPTTHEQLSNYRWNTDMVVDGSNEKISELFGDWYFDQKGVRIIDKYPCPYNCSINDTKANN
;
A
#
# COMPACT_ATOMS: atom_id res chain seq x y z
N MET A 1 -6.47 1.46 -2.24
CA MET A 1 -6.22 1.54 -0.77
C MET A 1 -4.72 1.36 -0.56
N SER A 2 -4.13 1.98 0.45
CA SER A 2 -2.74 1.67 0.81
C SER A 2 -2.65 0.31 1.49
N ALA A 3 -1.61 -0.47 1.23
CA ALA A 3 -1.32 -1.67 2.02
C ALA A 3 -0.89 -1.33 3.46
N PHE A 4 -0.56 -0.07 3.70
CA PHE A 4 -0.23 0.49 5.02
C PHE A 4 -1.24 1.58 5.39
N ASP A 5 -2.53 1.34 5.14
CA ASP A 5 -3.59 2.27 5.51
C ASP A 5 -3.51 2.60 7.02
N THR A 6 -3.40 3.90 7.33
CA THR A 6 -3.11 4.33 8.71
C THR A 6 -4.23 3.99 9.67
N VAL A 7 -5.48 3.94 9.21
CA VAL A 7 -6.63 3.55 10.03
C VAL A 7 -6.57 2.05 10.30
N GLN A 8 -6.33 1.22 9.27
CA GLN A 8 -6.16 -0.22 9.44
C GLN A 8 -5.02 -0.54 10.43
N VAL A 9 -3.83 0.03 10.24
CA VAL A 9 -2.69 -0.22 11.13
C VAL A 9 -2.99 0.24 12.56
N THR A 10 -3.61 1.40 12.73
CA THR A 10 -3.96 1.94 14.06
C THR A 10 -4.92 1.02 14.81
N TRP A 11 -5.92 0.45 14.14
CA TRP A 11 -6.87 -0.46 14.76
C TRP A 11 -6.28 -1.84 15.04
N THR A 12 -5.47 -2.39 14.11
CA THR A 12 -4.77 -3.67 14.31
C THR A 12 -3.86 -3.62 15.54
N PHE A 13 -3.16 -2.51 15.75
CA PHE A 13 -2.23 -2.32 16.87
C PHE A 13 -2.74 -1.31 17.90
N ALA A 14 -4.04 -1.34 18.20
CA ALA A 14 -4.66 -0.43 19.16
C ALA A 14 -3.92 -0.46 20.52
N GLY A 15 -3.52 0.72 21.00
CA GLY A 15 -2.75 0.87 22.25
C GLY A 15 -1.22 0.78 22.08
N ASN A 16 -0.70 0.53 20.88
CA ASN A 16 0.74 0.58 20.61
C ASN A 16 1.18 2.00 20.21
N ASP A 17 1.58 2.78 21.21
CA ASP A 17 2.02 4.17 21.01
C ASP A 17 3.27 4.29 20.12
N THR A 18 4.14 3.28 20.10
CA THR A 18 5.36 3.30 19.29
C THR A 18 5.03 3.17 17.80
N ILE A 19 4.11 2.28 17.44
CA ILE A 19 3.60 2.16 16.07
C ILE A 19 2.89 3.45 15.66
N LYS A 20 2.06 4.03 16.54
CA LYS A 20 1.36 5.29 16.27
C LYS A 20 2.33 6.45 16.01
N LYS A 21 3.43 6.55 16.77
CA LYS A 21 4.49 7.55 16.55
C LYS A 21 5.19 7.33 15.22
N CYS A 22 5.53 6.08 14.89
CA CYS A 22 6.09 5.72 13.58
C CYS A 22 5.16 6.09 12.41
N LEU A 23 3.84 5.87 12.55
CA LEU A 23 2.86 6.24 11.52
C LEU A 23 2.77 7.76 11.27
N THR A 24 3.05 8.55 12.31
CA THR A 24 2.98 10.02 12.26
C THR A 24 4.28 10.62 11.74
N ASP A 25 5.42 10.04 12.14
CA ASP A 25 6.76 10.46 11.76
C ASP A 25 7.66 9.24 11.62
N PHE A 26 8.10 9.00 10.38
CA PHE A 26 8.89 7.83 9.99
C PHE A 26 10.25 7.77 10.71
N MET A 27 10.76 8.88 11.22
CA MET A 27 12.00 8.92 12.00
C MET A 27 11.88 8.15 13.32
N ASN A 28 10.65 7.89 13.79
CA ASN A 28 10.38 7.10 14.99
C ASN A 28 10.20 5.60 14.70
N CYS A 29 10.31 5.15 13.44
CA CYS A 29 10.19 3.75 13.09
C CYS A 29 11.51 3.02 13.33
N SER A 30 11.51 2.04 14.25
CA SER A 30 12.61 1.08 14.35
C SER A 30 12.48 0.01 13.25
N SER A 31 13.58 -0.70 12.94
CA SER A 31 13.56 -1.82 11.99
C SER A 31 12.55 -2.91 12.38
N ASP A 32 12.34 -3.17 13.67
CA ASP A 32 11.33 -4.12 14.15
C ASP A 32 9.89 -3.67 13.84
N ILE A 33 9.62 -2.37 13.95
CA ILE A 33 8.31 -1.80 13.57
C ILE A 33 8.13 -1.87 12.05
N ILE A 34 9.16 -1.54 11.27
CA ILE A 34 9.11 -1.66 9.81
C ILE A 34 8.81 -3.10 9.41
N LYS A 35 9.48 -4.07 10.03
CA LYS A 35 9.22 -5.49 9.79
C LYS A 35 7.79 -5.88 10.16
N THR A 36 7.30 -5.44 11.32
CA THR A 36 5.91 -5.69 11.74
C THR A 36 4.90 -5.17 10.71
N LEU A 37 5.14 -3.99 10.12
CA LEU A 37 4.28 -3.42 9.09
C LEU A 37 4.40 -4.19 7.75
N GLN A 38 5.60 -4.67 7.40
CA GLN A 38 5.83 -5.54 6.24
C GLN A 38 5.09 -6.87 6.38
N ASP A 39 5.13 -7.48 7.55
CA ASP A 39 4.44 -8.73 7.85
C ASP A 39 2.91 -8.53 7.72
N LEU A 40 2.37 -7.45 8.29
CA LEU A 40 0.95 -7.09 8.13
C LEU A 40 0.56 -6.91 6.65
N ARG A 41 1.42 -6.30 5.83
CA ARG A 41 1.21 -6.18 4.38
C ARG A 41 1.12 -7.55 3.71
N LEU A 42 2.02 -8.48 4.06
CA LEU A 42 2.01 -9.83 3.49
C LEU A 42 0.75 -10.59 3.90
N GLU A 43 0.30 -10.45 5.15
CA GLU A 43 -0.99 -10.99 5.59
C GLU A 43 -2.14 -10.39 4.78
N PHE A 44 -2.17 -9.07 4.59
CA PHE A 44 -3.17 -8.43 3.74
C PHE A 44 -3.16 -8.97 2.31
N PHE A 45 -1.99 -9.22 1.72
CA PHE A 45 -1.87 -9.79 0.39
C PHE A 45 -2.38 -11.23 0.32
N SER A 46 -2.17 -12.01 1.37
CA SER A 46 -2.61 -13.41 1.42
C SER A 46 -4.14 -13.57 1.38
N VAL A 47 -4.88 -12.54 1.83
CA VAL A 47 -6.35 -12.54 1.84
C VAL A 47 -6.96 -11.84 0.64
N LEU A 48 -6.15 -11.28 -0.27
CA LEU A 48 -6.66 -10.71 -1.51
C LEU A 48 -7.28 -11.81 -2.37
N PRO A 49 -8.43 -11.54 -3.02
CA PRO A 49 -9.08 -12.54 -3.84
C PRO A 49 -8.18 -12.94 -5.01
N ASN A 50 -8.10 -14.25 -5.26
CA ASN A 50 -7.53 -14.79 -6.49
C ASN A 50 -8.49 -14.52 -7.64
N LEU A 51 -8.35 -13.32 -8.19
CA LEU A 51 -9.05 -12.88 -9.37
C LEU A 51 -8.54 -13.66 -10.59
N GLY A 52 -9.40 -14.48 -11.19
CA GLY A 52 -9.10 -15.25 -12.41
C GLY A 52 -9.03 -14.40 -13.69
N ASN A 53 -9.47 -14.97 -14.82
CA ASN A 53 -9.39 -14.42 -16.18
C ASN A 53 -10.35 -13.21 -16.44
N PRO A 54 -10.23 -12.50 -17.59
CA PRO A 54 -9.75 -11.12 -17.76
C PRO A 54 -10.68 -9.99 -17.25
N THR A 55 -11.86 -10.30 -16.72
CA THR A 55 -12.89 -9.32 -16.30
C THR A 55 -12.92 -9.09 -14.78
N SER A 56 -11.82 -9.39 -14.10
CA SER A 56 -11.75 -9.21 -12.66
C SER A 56 -11.66 -7.72 -12.31
N ARG A 57 -12.82 -7.14 -11.96
CA ARG A 57 -13.01 -5.71 -11.77
C ARG A 57 -12.41 -5.22 -10.45
N GLY A 58 -11.08 -5.08 -10.44
CA GLY A 58 -10.33 -4.09 -9.67
C GLY A 58 -9.58 -4.60 -8.44
N ILE A 59 -8.25 -4.51 -8.46
CA ILE A 59 -7.41 -4.39 -7.27
C ILE A 59 -6.34 -3.34 -7.58
N LEU A 60 -6.37 -2.21 -6.88
CA LEU A 60 -5.31 -1.21 -6.85
C LEU A 60 -4.87 -1.03 -5.41
N ILE A 61 -3.72 -1.63 -5.08
CA ILE A 61 -3.08 -1.47 -3.77
C ILE A 61 -1.78 -0.69 -3.93
N THR A 62 -1.67 0.40 -3.18
CA THR A 62 -0.49 1.29 -3.17
C THR A 62 0.38 1.05 -1.95
N SER A 63 1.66 1.43 -1.99
CA SER A 63 2.56 1.29 -0.84
C SER A 63 2.73 2.52 0.06
N PRO A 64 2.54 3.77 -0.36
CA PRO A 64 2.68 4.90 0.56
C PRO A 64 1.70 4.84 1.73
N THR A 65 2.18 5.15 2.94
CA THR A 65 1.34 5.20 4.14
C THR A 65 0.35 6.36 4.08
N THR A 66 -0.93 6.04 3.85
CA THR A 66 -2.00 7.04 3.72
C THR A 66 -3.37 6.40 3.99
N HIS A 67 -4.26 7.18 4.59
CA HIS A 67 -5.69 6.90 4.57
C HIS A 67 -6.34 7.83 3.54
N GLU A 68 -7.23 7.28 2.71
CA GLU A 68 -7.91 7.98 1.60
C GLU A 68 -6.98 8.59 0.54
N GLN A 69 -6.45 7.75 -0.34
CA GLN A 69 -5.57 8.14 -1.47
C GLN A 69 -6.13 9.27 -2.35
N LEU A 70 -7.45 9.37 -2.51
CA LEU A 70 -8.11 10.39 -3.35
C LEU A 70 -7.96 11.82 -2.79
N SER A 71 -7.75 11.97 -1.48
CA SER A 71 -7.52 13.28 -0.85
C SER A 71 -6.11 13.83 -1.13
N ASN A 72 -5.19 12.98 -1.58
CA ASN A 72 -3.80 13.33 -1.84
C ASN A 72 -3.63 13.80 -3.28
N TYR A 73 -3.21 15.05 -3.50
CA TYR A 73 -3.00 15.65 -4.83
C TYR A 73 -2.21 14.78 -5.82
N ARG A 74 -1.36 13.87 -5.33
CA ARG A 74 -0.55 12.94 -6.13
C ARG A 74 -1.36 11.85 -6.84
N TRP A 75 -2.64 11.67 -6.49
CA TRP A 75 -3.51 10.66 -7.13
C TRP A 75 -3.68 10.88 -8.65
N ASN A 76 -3.46 12.11 -9.14
CA ASN A 76 -3.66 12.47 -10.55
C ASN A 76 -2.40 13.06 -11.25
N THR A 77 -1.27 13.18 -10.55
CA THR A 77 -0.09 13.84 -11.11
C THR A 77 1.01 12.85 -11.49
N ASP A 78 1.55 12.07 -10.56
CA ASP A 78 2.78 11.29 -10.81
C ASP A 78 2.92 10.01 -9.97
N MET A 79 1.88 9.61 -9.24
CA MET A 79 1.95 8.38 -8.46
C MET A 79 1.81 7.17 -9.38
N VAL A 80 2.94 6.83 -10.00
CA VAL A 80 3.14 5.61 -10.76
C VAL A 80 3.30 4.48 -9.73
N VAL A 81 2.34 3.58 -9.71
CA VAL A 81 2.39 2.40 -8.84
C VAL A 81 3.39 1.42 -9.44
N ASP A 82 4.34 0.91 -8.64
CA ASP A 82 5.34 -0.02 -9.15
C ASP A 82 4.65 -1.24 -9.79
N GLY A 83 4.85 -1.42 -11.09
CA GLY A 83 4.13 -2.39 -11.93
C GLY A 83 3.19 -1.80 -12.99
N SER A 84 3.00 -0.48 -13.04
CA SER A 84 2.33 0.23 -14.15
C SER A 84 3.06 1.54 -14.46
N ASN A 85 2.87 2.11 -15.65
CA ASN A 85 3.29 3.47 -16.01
C ASN A 85 2.11 4.46 -16.01
N GLU A 86 0.93 4.00 -15.60
CA GLU A 86 -0.32 4.76 -15.60
C GLU A 86 -0.53 5.44 -14.25
N LYS A 87 -1.22 6.58 -14.26
CA LYS A 87 -1.64 7.27 -13.05
C LYS A 87 -2.71 6.48 -12.32
N ILE A 88 -2.79 6.66 -11.01
CA ILE A 88 -3.90 6.12 -10.19
C ILE A 88 -5.26 6.56 -10.75
N SER A 89 -5.40 7.81 -11.22
CA SER A 89 -6.63 8.32 -11.83
C SER A 89 -7.02 7.62 -13.13
N GLU A 90 -6.05 7.29 -13.98
CA GLU A 90 -6.25 6.56 -15.24
C GLU A 90 -6.69 5.12 -14.94
N LEU A 91 -5.98 4.43 -14.05
CA LEU A 91 -6.31 3.08 -13.59
C LEU A 91 -7.70 3.03 -12.94
N PHE A 92 -8.03 4.04 -12.13
CA PHE A 92 -9.35 4.14 -11.54
C PHE A 92 -10.43 4.31 -12.63
N GLY A 93 -10.20 5.17 -13.63
CA GLY A 93 -11.12 5.36 -14.75
C GLY A 93 -11.30 4.11 -15.60
N ASP A 94 -10.21 3.43 -15.91
CA ASP A 94 -10.20 2.15 -16.64
C ASP A 94 -11.07 1.10 -15.95
N TRP A 95 -10.91 0.98 -14.64
CA TRP A 95 -11.71 0.09 -13.82
C TRP A 95 -13.17 0.53 -13.70
N TYR A 96 -13.41 1.82 -13.43
CA TYR A 96 -14.75 2.37 -13.18
C TYR A 96 -15.66 2.33 -14.41
N PHE A 97 -15.10 2.58 -15.60
CA PHE A 97 -15.82 2.56 -16.87
C PHE A 97 -15.74 1.21 -17.59
N ASP A 98 -15.27 0.14 -16.93
CA ASP A 98 -15.10 -1.20 -17.49
C ASP A 98 -14.28 -1.21 -18.81
N GLN A 99 -13.35 -0.27 -18.96
CA GLN A 99 -12.49 -0.18 -20.15
C GLN A 99 -11.36 -1.21 -20.10
N LYS A 100 -10.82 -1.47 -18.90
CA LYS A 100 -9.73 -2.44 -18.68
C LYS A 100 -9.84 -3.05 -17.29
N GLY A 101 -9.51 -4.35 -17.18
CA GLY A 101 -9.30 -4.98 -15.89
C GLY A 101 -8.09 -4.37 -15.18
N VAL A 102 -8.23 -4.05 -13.89
CA VAL A 102 -7.14 -3.49 -13.08
C VAL A 102 -6.78 -4.47 -11.98
N ARG A 103 -5.53 -4.95 -12.01
CA ARG A 103 -4.95 -5.74 -10.92
C ARG A 103 -3.50 -5.33 -10.72
N ILE A 104 -3.32 -4.26 -9.95
CA ILE A 104 -2.04 -3.64 -9.64
C ILE A 104 -1.86 -3.67 -8.13
N ILE A 105 -0.74 -4.26 -7.73
CA ILE A 105 -0.26 -4.27 -6.35
C ILE A 105 1.14 -3.72 -6.43
N ASP A 106 1.36 -2.57 -5.81
CA ASP A 106 2.67 -1.96 -5.68
C ASP A 106 3.68 -2.98 -5.11
N LYS A 107 4.90 -3.04 -5.65
CA LYS A 107 5.92 -3.96 -5.14
C LYS A 107 6.80 -3.32 -4.08
N TYR A 108 6.71 -1.99 -3.88
CA TYR A 108 7.51 -1.33 -2.87
C TYR A 108 7.14 -1.88 -1.48
N PRO A 109 8.07 -2.52 -0.75
CA PRO A 109 7.71 -3.34 0.40
C PRO A 109 7.57 -2.51 1.68
N CYS A 110 7.82 -1.21 1.65
CA CYS A 110 7.93 -0.40 2.86
C CYS A 110 6.84 0.69 2.97
N PRO A 111 6.42 1.03 4.20
CA PRO A 111 5.45 2.10 4.47
C PRO A 111 6.02 3.50 4.18
N TYR A 112 7.34 3.65 4.31
CA TYR A 112 8.12 4.86 4.09
C TYR A 112 9.42 4.49 3.39
N ASN A 113 10.24 5.50 3.03
CA ASN A 113 11.54 5.24 2.43
C ASN A 113 12.49 4.54 3.43
N CYS A 114 12.53 3.21 3.37
CA CYS A 114 13.28 2.36 4.29
C CYS A 114 14.70 2.08 3.75
N SER A 115 15.64 1.75 4.63
CA SER A 115 17.01 1.43 4.22
C SER A 115 17.11 0.02 3.62
N ILE A 116 18.21 -0.28 2.92
CA ILE A 116 18.48 -1.62 2.35
C ILE A 116 18.46 -2.73 3.42
N ASN A 117 18.74 -2.42 4.69
CA ASN A 117 18.70 -3.41 5.77
C ASN A 117 17.27 -3.77 6.16
N ASP A 118 16.35 -2.82 6.02
CA ASP A 118 14.94 -3.00 6.32
C ASP A 118 14.20 -3.79 5.22
N THR A 119 14.82 -3.99 4.04
CA THR A 119 14.22 -4.75 2.93
C THR A 119 14.67 -6.21 2.85
N LYS A 120 15.74 -6.59 3.56
CA LYS A 120 16.34 -7.95 3.52
C LYS A 120 15.70 -8.97 4.46
N ALA A 121 14.78 -8.55 5.32
CA ALA A 121 14.10 -9.45 6.26
C ALA A 121 13.07 -10.39 5.59
N ASN A 122 12.81 -10.21 4.29
CA ASN A 122 11.75 -10.89 3.54
C ASN A 122 12.26 -11.77 2.37
N ASN A 123 13.52 -12.23 2.44
CA ASN A 123 14.07 -13.24 1.53
C ASN A 123 14.26 -14.58 2.24
#